data_AF-A0A6B0T0C1-F1
#
_entry.id   AF-A0A6B0T0C1-F1
#
_cell.length_a   1.000
_cell.length_b   1.000
_cell.length_c   1.000
_cell.angle_alpha   90.00
_cell.angle_beta   90.00
_cell.angle_gamma   90.00
#
_symmetry.space_group_name_H-M   'P 1'
#
loop_
_entity.id
_entity.type
_entity.pdbx_description
1 polymer ?
#
loop_
_entity_poly.entity_id
_entity_poly.type
_entity_poly.pdbx_seq_one_letter_code
_entity_poly.pdbx_strand_id
1 'polypeptide(L)'
;MRVSKQISIEFPDDGGMIGRECPRCQGRFTVDRERYEDSGFRNLRCPYCGFIAELDRFMTGEQRGYAHSVQQGELYDLAEEMLEEALSDIGFESTGGIDFGGTPTESPQFSTETELVECGECGFCFGTEVGREGVCPVCR
;
A
#
# COMPACT_ATOMS: atom_id res chain seq x y z
N MET A 1 16.30 -14.96 -18.91
CA MET A 1 15.67 -15.36 -17.63
C MET A 1 14.44 -14.50 -17.38
N ARG A 2 13.38 -15.01 -16.73
CA ARG A 2 12.27 -14.17 -16.26
C ARG A 2 12.63 -13.70 -14.86
N VAL A 3 13.09 -12.46 -14.71
CA VAL A 3 13.28 -11.85 -13.39
C VAL A 3 11.89 -11.44 -12.90
N SER A 4 11.44 -12.10 -11.83
CA SER A 4 10.19 -11.77 -11.15
C SER A 4 10.58 -11.34 -9.73
N LYS A 5 10.73 -10.04 -9.49
CA LYS A 5 11.04 -9.49 -8.17
C LYS A 5 9.71 -9.14 -7.48
N GLN A 6 9.44 -9.75 -6.33
CA GLN A 6 8.32 -9.35 -5.47
C GLN A 6 8.79 -8.20 -4.60
N ILE A 7 8.07 -7.08 -4.66
CA ILE A 7 8.37 -5.88 -3.88
C ILE A 7 7.30 -5.77 -2.81
N SER A 8 7.71 -5.82 -1.54
CA SER A 8 6.84 -5.54 -0.40
C SER A 8 6.87 -4.04 -0.14
N ILE A 9 5.75 -3.37 -0.33
CA ILE A 9 5.63 -1.92 -0.11
C ILE A 9 5.03 -1.72 1.27
N GLU A 10 5.80 -1.09 2.16
CA GLU A 10 5.34 -0.69 3.48
C GLU A 10 4.65 0.67 3.40
N PHE A 11 3.45 0.77 3.98
CA PHE A 11 2.73 2.02 4.11
C PHE A 11 2.83 2.50 5.55
N PRO A 12 3.01 3.82 5.78
CA PRO A 12 3.03 4.34 7.13
C PRO A 12 1.70 4.05 7.83
N ASP A 13 1.80 3.51 9.03
CA ASP A 13 0.71 3.20 9.93
C ASP A 13 0.76 4.15 11.14
N ASP A 14 -0.41 4.50 11.66
CA ASP A 14 -0.50 5.22 12.94
C ASP A 14 -0.85 4.20 14.02
N GLY A 15 0.18 3.64 14.65
CA GLY A 15 0.03 2.63 15.71
C GLY A 15 -0.61 1.32 15.24
N GLY A 16 -0.19 0.77 14.10
CA GLY A 16 -0.73 -0.47 13.51
C GLY A 16 -1.98 -0.27 12.64
N MET A 17 -2.54 0.95 12.64
CA MET A 17 -3.71 1.30 11.85
C MET A 17 -3.32 1.84 10.48
N ILE A 18 -3.77 1.15 9.44
CA ILE A 18 -3.53 1.54 8.05
C ILE A 18 -4.75 2.26 7.47
N GLY A 19 -4.50 3.42 6.86
CA GLY A 19 -5.50 4.20 6.14
C GLY A 19 -5.95 3.53 4.84
N ARG A 20 -7.26 3.50 4.62
CA ARG A 20 -7.93 2.88 3.48
C ARG A 20 -9.04 3.78 2.94
N GLU A 21 -9.27 3.73 1.64
CA GLU A 21 -10.29 4.51 0.93
C GLU A 21 -11.13 3.58 0.06
N CYS A 22 -12.47 3.67 0.18
CA CYS A 22 -13.36 2.85 -0.63
C CYS A 22 -13.40 3.33 -2.09
N PRO A 23 -13.12 2.47 -3.08
CA PRO A 23 -13.18 2.87 -4.50
C PRO A 23 -14.61 3.16 -4.99
N ARG A 24 -15.64 2.76 -4.22
CA ARG A 24 -17.05 2.92 -4.59
C ARG A 24 -17.66 4.21 -4.02
N CYS A 25 -17.46 4.47 -2.74
CA CYS A 25 -18.07 5.62 -2.06
C CYS A 25 -17.05 6.68 -1.61
N GLN A 26 -15.76 6.47 -1.90
CA GLN A 26 -14.64 7.34 -1.51
C GLN A 26 -14.54 7.57 0.01
N GLY A 27 -15.24 6.76 0.81
CA GLY A 27 -15.20 6.86 2.26
C GLY A 27 -13.86 6.35 2.77
N ARG A 28 -13.23 7.14 3.64
CA ARG A 28 -11.93 6.84 4.24
C ARG A 28 -12.13 6.17 5.59
N PHE A 29 -11.33 5.18 5.90
CA PHE A 29 -11.40 4.45 7.16
C PHE A 29 -10.03 3.84 7.45
N THR A 30 -9.76 3.52 8.71
CA THR A 30 -8.52 2.83 9.10
C THR A 30 -8.84 1.40 9.52
N VAL A 31 -7.90 0.49 9.31
CA VAL A 31 -8.02 -0.90 9.77
C VAL A 31 -6.74 -1.33 10.46
N ASP A 32 -6.87 -2.17 11.48
CA ASP A 32 -5.71 -2.80 12.12
C ASP A 32 -5.09 -3.82 11.16
N ARG A 33 -3.84 -3.58 10.76
CA ARG A 33 -3.14 -4.40 9.78
C ARG A 33 -2.80 -5.77 10.35
N GLU A 34 -2.13 -5.82 11.50
CA GLU A 34 -1.67 -7.07 12.12
C GLU A 34 -2.87 -7.97 12.39
N ARG A 35 -3.93 -7.42 12.96
CA ARG A 35 -5.15 -8.16 13.26
C ARG A 35 -5.86 -8.64 11.99
N TYR A 36 -5.80 -7.90 10.88
CA TYR A 36 -6.31 -8.36 9.60
C TYR A 36 -5.48 -9.52 9.05
N GLU A 37 -4.15 -9.45 9.12
CA GLU A 37 -3.25 -10.52 8.66
C GLU A 37 -3.42 -11.80 9.53
N ASP A 38 -3.49 -11.65 10.85
CA ASP A 38 -3.68 -12.76 11.81
C ASP A 38 -5.07 -13.41 11.72
N SER A 39 -6.10 -12.63 11.38
CA SER A 39 -7.47 -13.13 11.29
C SER A 39 -7.70 -14.11 10.12
N GLY A 40 -6.80 -14.13 9.13
CA GLY A 40 -6.96 -14.90 7.91
C GLY A 40 -8.12 -14.40 7.02
N PHE A 41 -8.65 -13.20 7.25
CA PHE A 41 -9.67 -12.61 6.39
C PHE A 41 -9.08 -12.33 5.01
N ARG A 42 -9.81 -12.73 3.95
CA ARG A 42 -9.40 -12.47 2.57
C ARG A 42 -9.96 -11.17 2.00
N ASN A 43 -11.04 -10.66 2.57
CA ASN A 43 -11.75 -9.50 2.07
C ASN A 43 -12.19 -8.61 3.21
N LEU A 44 -12.17 -7.31 2.95
CA LEU A 44 -12.75 -6.26 3.77
C LEU A 44 -14.04 -5.76 3.14
N ARG A 45 -14.99 -5.42 4.01
CA ARG A 45 -16.20 -4.72 3.69
C ARG A 45 -16.03 -3.25 4.04
N CYS A 46 -16.41 -2.35 3.14
CA CYS A 46 -16.44 -0.93 3.41
C CYS A 46 -17.42 -0.63 4.56
N PRO A 47 -17.01 0.08 5.63
CA PRO A 47 -17.87 0.44 6.75
C PRO A 47 -19.09 1.30 6.36
N TYR A 48 -19.05 1.98 5.22
CA TYR A 48 -20.08 2.94 4.82
C TYR A 48 -21.05 2.39 3.78
N CYS A 49 -20.55 1.85 2.67
CA CYS A 49 -21.38 1.39 1.56
C CYS A 49 -21.48 -0.13 1.43
N GLY A 50 -20.76 -0.88 2.27
CA GLY A 50 -20.77 -2.34 2.25
C GLY A 50 -20.09 -2.98 1.05
N PHE A 51 -19.33 -2.23 0.23
CA PHE A 51 -18.53 -2.79 -0.86
C PHE A 51 -17.48 -3.78 -0.31
N ILE A 52 -17.35 -4.96 -0.91
CA ILE A 52 -16.44 -6.02 -0.45
C ILE A 52 -15.33 -6.21 -1.46
N ALA A 53 -14.07 -6.16 -1.02
CA ALA A 53 -12.89 -6.44 -1.83
C ALA A 53 -11.68 -6.81 -0.96
N GLU A 54 -10.57 -7.21 -1.58
CA GLU A 54 -9.29 -7.41 -0.91
C GLU A 54 -8.73 -6.08 -0.37
N LEU A 55 -7.87 -6.15 0.65
CA LEU A 55 -7.28 -4.99 1.35
C LEU A 55 -6.65 -3.98 0.37
N ASP A 56 -5.91 -4.45 -0.63
CA ASP A 56 -5.22 -3.61 -1.62
C ASP A 56 -6.18 -2.82 -2.51
N ARG A 57 -7.43 -3.28 -2.64
CA ARG A 57 -8.44 -2.57 -3.43
C ARG A 57 -8.94 -1.31 -2.73
N PHE A 58 -8.66 -1.19 -1.44
CA PHE A 58 -8.97 -0.02 -0.62
C PHE A 58 -7.76 0.91 -0.43
N MET A 59 -6.72 0.81 -1.26
CA MET A 59 -5.63 1.78 -1.24
C MET A 59 -6.14 3.19 -1.54
N THR A 60 -5.64 4.18 -0.80
CA THR A 60 -5.87 5.59 -1.13
C THR A 60 -5.22 5.96 -2.46
N GLY A 61 -5.65 7.06 -3.08
CA GLY A 61 -5.00 7.60 -4.27
C GLY A 61 -3.49 7.83 -4.08
N GLU A 62 -3.09 8.32 -2.90
CA GLU A 62 -1.70 8.57 -2.52
C GLU A 62 -0.91 7.26 -2.36
N GLN A 63 -1.51 6.24 -1.74
CA GLN A 63 -0.92 4.90 -1.63
C GLN A 63 -0.71 4.25 -3.01
N ARG A 64 -1.69 4.39 -3.91
CA ARG A 64 -1.56 3.93 -5.29
C ARG A 64 -0.45 4.66 -6.05
N GLY A 65 -0.36 5.98 -5.86
CA GLY A 65 0.69 6.80 -6.48
C GLY A 65 2.08 6.36 -6.02
N TYR A 66 2.26 6.23 -4.71
CA TYR A 66 3.50 5.74 -4.12
C TYR A 66 3.88 4.34 -4.63
N ALA A 67 2.94 3.40 -4.64
CA ALA A 67 3.20 2.04 -5.12
C ALA A 67 3.64 2.01 -6.59
N HIS A 68 3.04 2.85 -7.43
CA HIS A 68 3.45 3.00 -8.82
C HIS A 68 4.86 3.59 -8.95
N SER A 69 5.22 4.59 -8.14
CA SER A 69 6.55 5.18 -8.19
C SER A 69 7.65 4.23 -7.69
N VAL A 70 7.39 3.45 -6.63
CA VAL A 70 8.32 2.40 -6.17
C VAL A 70 8.53 1.36 -7.27
N GLN A 71 7.45 0.94 -7.94
CA GLN A 71 7.56 0.02 -9.07
C GLN A 71 8.38 0.59 -10.23
N GLN A 72 8.26 1.90 -10.50
CA GLN A 72 9.06 2.57 -11.53
C GLN A 72 10.54 2.66 -11.15
N GLY A 73 10.86 3.01 -9.89
CA GLY A 73 12.23 3.03 -9.39
C GLY A 73 12.93 1.69 -9.59
N GLU A 74 12.27 0.61 -9.19
CA GLU A 74 12.80 -0.76 -9.32
C GLU A 74 13.02 -1.19 -10.78
N LEU A 75 12.22 -0.68 -11.72
CA LEU A 75 12.44 -0.91 -13.15
C LEU A 75 13.68 -0.16 -13.67
N TYR A 76 13.94 1.04 -13.15
CA TYR A 76 15.14 1.79 -13.48
C TYR A 76 16.38 1.11 -12.91
N ASP A 77 16.36 0.70 -11.63
CA ASP A 77 17.46 -0.02 -10.99
C ASP A 77 17.81 -1.30 -11.77
N LEU A 78 16.81 -2.09 -12.19
CA LEU A 78 17.03 -3.28 -13.01
C LEU A 78 17.65 -2.93 -14.38
N ALA A 79 17.24 -1.82 -14.99
CA ALA A 79 17.79 -1.38 -16.27
C ALA A 79 19.25 -0.90 -16.13
N GLU A 80 19.59 -0.27 -15.01
CA GLU A 80 20.97 0.08 -14.64
C GLU A 80 21.82 -1.17 -14.53
N GLU A 81 21.42 -2.13 -13.68
CA GLU A 81 22.13 -3.38 -13.46
C GLU A 81 22.37 -4.13 -14.79
N MET A 82 21.33 -4.25 -15.63
CA MET A 82 21.44 -4.95 -16.92
C MET A 82 22.36 -4.25 -17.90
N LEU A 83 22.37 -2.91 -17.91
CA LEU A 83 23.21 -2.15 -18.82
C LEU A 83 24.67 -2.15 -18.34
N GLU A 84 24.91 -2.01 -17.03
CA GLU A 84 26.24 -2.13 -16.44
C GLU A 84 26.86 -3.51 -16.73
N GLU A 85 26.08 -4.59 -16.57
CA GLU A 85 26.53 -5.95 -16.92
C GLU A 85 26.88 -6.06 -18.42
N ALA A 86 26.02 -5.54 -19.30
CA ALA A 86 26.26 -5.57 -20.74
C ALA A 86 27.47 -4.73 -21.17
N LEU A 87 27.72 -3.58 -20.53
CA LEU A 87 28.88 -2.74 -20.80
C LEU A 87 30.18 -3.38 -20.31
N SER A 88 30.12 -4.05 -19.15
CA SER A 88 31.24 -4.83 -18.63
C SER A 88 31.63 -5.97 -19.57
N ASP A 89 30.65 -6.70 -20.11
CA ASP A 89 30.88 -7.85 -21.01
C ASP A 89 31.58 -7.44 -22.33
N ILE A 90 31.31 -6.23 -22.84
CA ILE A 90 31.98 -5.68 -24.03
C ILE A 90 33.28 -4.92 -23.74
N GLY A 91 33.75 -4.93 -22.49
CA GLY A 91 35.00 -4.29 -22.06
C GLY A 91 34.94 -2.76 -22.07
N PHE A 92 33.75 -2.17 -22.01
CA PHE A 92 33.56 -0.73 -21.90
C PHE A 92 33.57 -0.33 -20.43
N GLU A 93 34.68 0.24 -19.96
CA GLU A 93 34.79 0.81 -18.61
C GLU A 93 34.23 2.23 -18.61
N SER A 94 32.98 2.40 -18.15
CA SER A 94 32.40 3.73 -17.91
C SER A 94 33.02 4.34 -16.65
N THR A 95 33.49 5.59 -16.72
CA THR A 95 34.06 6.33 -15.56
C THR A 95 33.01 7.02 -14.69
N GLY A 96 31.73 6.92 -15.07
CA GLY A 96 30.58 7.35 -14.28
C GLY A 96 29.48 6.30 -14.35
N GLY A 97 28.87 5.99 -13.21
CA GLY A 97 27.70 5.10 -13.14
C GLY A 97 26.56 5.63 -14.01
N ILE A 98 25.74 4.72 -14.52
CA ILE A 98 24.57 5.08 -15.30
C ILE A 98 23.45 5.37 -14.31
N ASP A 99 22.92 6.59 -14.36
CA ASP A 99 21.82 7.03 -13.50
C ASP A 99 20.64 7.42 -14.41
N PHE A 100 19.54 6.67 -14.33
CA PHE A 100 18.30 6.96 -15.07
C PHE A 100 17.36 7.91 -14.32
N GLY A 101 17.80 8.51 -13.20
CA GLY A 101 17.07 9.55 -12.48
C GLY A 101 15.97 9.03 -11.57
N GLY A 102 16.16 7.86 -10.96
CA GLY A 102 15.23 7.32 -9.95
C GLY A 102 15.15 8.24 -8.72
N THR A 103 14.04 8.94 -8.53
CA THR A 103 13.85 9.77 -7.32
C THR A 103 13.18 8.96 -6.21
N PRO A 104 13.71 8.98 -4.97
CA PRO A 104 13.01 8.39 -3.83
C PRO A 104 11.66 9.09 -3.67
N THR A 105 10.58 8.31 -3.76
CA THR A 105 9.22 8.85 -3.58
C THR A 105 8.94 8.91 -2.10
N GLU A 106 8.42 10.04 -1.62
CA GLU A 106 8.05 10.16 -0.21
C GLU A 106 6.86 9.26 0.12
N SER A 107 6.90 8.61 1.29
CA SER A 107 5.81 7.76 1.75
C SER A 107 4.50 8.56 1.87
N PRO A 108 3.37 7.99 1.45
CA PRO A 108 2.09 8.68 1.44
C PRO A 108 1.60 8.90 2.86
N GLN A 109 1.23 10.13 3.23
CA GLN A 109 0.67 10.42 4.54
C GLN A 109 -0.84 10.16 4.54
N PHE A 110 -1.37 9.56 5.60
CA PHE A 110 -2.81 9.45 5.79
C PHE A 110 -3.31 10.58 6.69
N SER A 111 -3.93 11.62 6.11
CA SER A 111 -4.28 12.85 6.84
C SER A 111 -5.70 12.88 7.43
N THR A 112 -6.41 11.74 7.48
CA THR A 112 -7.82 11.74 7.93
C THR A 112 -7.90 11.36 9.41
N GLU A 113 -8.48 12.24 10.24
CA GLU A 113 -8.79 11.92 11.63
C GLU A 113 -9.90 10.86 11.68
N THR A 114 -9.58 9.70 12.24
CA THR A 114 -10.53 8.60 12.44
C THR A 114 -10.74 8.31 13.92
N GLU A 115 -11.99 8.05 14.32
CA GLU A 115 -12.34 7.53 15.64
C GLU A 115 -12.19 6.00 15.65
N LEU A 116 -11.43 5.46 16.60
CA LEU A 116 -11.25 4.02 16.75
C LEU A 116 -12.52 3.38 17.30
N VAL A 117 -13.04 2.39 16.57
CA VAL A 117 -14.22 1.61 16.94
C VAL A 117 -13.83 0.14 17.04
N GLU A 118 -14.13 -0.48 18.17
CA GLU A 118 -14.02 -1.93 18.34
C GLU A 118 -15.37 -2.58 18.05
N CYS A 119 -15.38 -3.58 17.17
CA CYS A 119 -16.59 -4.35 16.92
C CYS A 119 -16.93 -5.24 18.12
N GLY A 120 -18.09 -5.05 18.75
CA GLY A 120 -18.52 -5.88 19.88
C GLY A 120 -18.81 -7.36 19.55
N GLU A 121 -18.85 -7.74 18.27
CA GLU A 121 -19.20 -9.09 17.83
C GLU A 121 -17.95 -9.95 17.50
N CYS A 122 -16.99 -9.39 16.76
CA CYS A 122 -15.72 -10.06 16.40
C CYS A 122 -14.49 -9.48 17.11
N GLY A 123 -14.64 -8.41 17.91
CA GLY A 123 -13.54 -7.71 18.57
C GLY A 123 -12.60 -6.95 17.64
N PHE A 124 -12.91 -6.86 16.33
CA PHE A 124 -12.02 -6.23 15.35
C PHE A 124 -11.99 -4.72 15.52
N CYS A 125 -10.79 -4.13 15.53
CA CYS A 125 -10.57 -2.70 15.63
C CYS A 125 -10.49 -2.07 14.24
N PHE A 126 -11.31 -1.04 14.00
CA PHE A 126 -11.30 -0.26 12.77
C PHE A 126 -11.63 1.19 13.10
N GLY A 127 -11.11 2.14 12.34
CA GLY A 127 -11.44 3.55 12.53
C GLY A 127 -12.38 4.08 11.46
N THR A 128 -13.38 4.86 11.88
CA THR A 128 -14.31 5.56 10.98
C THR A 128 -14.04 7.05 11.03
N GLU A 129 -14.45 7.80 10.00
CA GLU A 129 -14.38 9.26 10.02
C GLU A 129 -15.18 9.81 11.20
N VAL A 130 -14.63 10.80 11.90
CA VAL A 130 -15.29 11.40 13.07
C VAL A 130 -16.71 11.86 12.71
N GLY A 131 -17.71 11.33 13.44
CA GLY A 131 -19.12 11.67 13.22
C GLY A 131 -19.82 10.87 12.11
N ARG A 132 -19.16 9.84 11.56
CA ARG A 132 -19.79 8.83 10.70
C ARG A 132 -19.91 7.50 11.41
N GLU A 133 -21.13 6.97 11.45
CA GLU A 133 -21.37 5.60 11.85
C GLU A 133 -20.87 4.64 10.76
N GLY A 134 -20.11 3.62 11.17
CA GLY A 134 -19.63 2.57 10.28
C GLY A 134 -20.00 1.19 10.80
N VAL A 135 -20.25 0.27 9.88
CA VAL A 135 -20.41 -1.15 10.19
C VAL A 135 -19.06 -1.85 10.18
N CYS A 136 -18.95 -2.91 10.97
CA CYS A 136 -17.74 -3.70 11.06
C CYS A 136 -17.28 -4.18 9.67
N PRO A 137 -16.01 -4.00 9.30
CA PRO A 137 -15.50 -4.33 7.98
C PRO A 137 -15.26 -5.84 7.78
N VAL A 138 -15.36 -6.65 8.85
CA VAL A 138 -15.09 -8.09 8.81
C VAL A 138 -16.28 -8.96 9.22
N CYS A 139 -17.11 -8.50 10.17
CA CYS A 139 -18.35 -9.18 10.54
C CYS A 139 -19.42 -9.07 9.42
N ARG A 140 -20.29 -10.08 9.29
CA ARG A 140 -21.30 -10.20 8.22
C ARG A 140 -22.70 -10.40 8.77
#